data_AF-A0AAD9B0Q4-F1
#
_entry.id   AF-A0AAD9B0Q4-F1
#
_cell.length_a   1.000
_cell.length_b   1.000
_cell.length_c   1.000
_cell.angle_alpha   90.00
_cell.angle_beta   90.00
_cell.angle_gamma   90.00
#
_symmetry.space_group_name_H-M   'P 1'
#
loop_
_entity.id
_entity.type
_entity.pdbx_description
1 polymer ?
#
loop_
_entity_poly.entity_id
_entity_poly.type
_entity_poly.pdbx_seq_one_letter_code
_entity_poly.pdbx_strand_id
1 'polypeptide(L)'
;MASTTACTEAVPLVYPQEVKNDSARKAYKLKLLKDRPETLFADLYKSGEVSNLIFLTDQPLAWHAAISAHYPSVKKEGICNGWKIKIKEVEDPDTVMTTVNMNGPNRRNLPPLTTTTPCQRQTPPPLLAAPLLTLRRRSPPVQNQPPQLDRAITDLKVKFIELERELVQLRELISQQPAQDTRVQQDSSAISTELTKLRQDRDSNRRELSTVRTEVRELQQDRESHMARLTALTEEVRELREERRSYRRN
;
A
#
# COMPACT_ATOMS: atom_id res chain seq x y z
N MET A 1 7.14 -23.81 -14.41
CA MET A 1 6.43 -23.91 -13.12
C MET A 1 5.81 -22.54 -12.86
N ALA A 2 4.49 -22.45 -12.91
CA ALA A 2 3.77 -21.21 -12.71
C ALA A 2 3.75 -20.88 -11.21
N SER A 3 4.48 -19.84 -10.81
CA SER A 3 4.30 -19.24 -9.49
C SER A 3 3.06 -18.36 -9.54
N THR A 4 1.93 -18.92 -9.13
CA THR A 4 0.70 -18.19 -8.88
C THR A 4 0.95 -17.21 -7.75
N THR A 5 1.20 -15.95 -8.08
CA THR A 5 1.00 -14.84 -7.16
C THR A 5 -0.48 -14.85 -6.78
N ALA A 6 -0.79 -15.42 -5.61
CA ALA A 6 -2.08 -15.21 -4.98
C ALA A 6 -2.19 -13.71 -4.69
N CYS A 7 -2.79 -12.96 -5.62
CA CYS A 7 -3.35 -11.67 -5.31
C CYS A 7 -4.41 -11.92 -4.24
N THR A 8 -4.07 -11.66 -2.98
CA THR A 8 -5.05 -11.58 -1.90
C THR A 8 -5.86 -10.30 -2.14
N GLU A 9 -6.80 -10.41 -3.09
CA GLU A 9 -7.70 -9.34 -3.51
C GLU A 9 -8.58 -8.97 -2.32
N ALA A 10 -8.52 -7.71 -1.86
CA ALA A 10 -9.32 -7.27 -0.73
C ALA A 10 -10.81 -7.39 -1.08
N VAL A 11 -11.61 -7.99 -0.19
CA VAL A 11 -13.02 -8.29 -0.46
C VAL A 11 -13.85 -7.01 -0.28
N PRO A 12 -14.63 -6.58 -1.28
CA PRO A 12 -15.49 -5.40 -1.16
C PRO A 12 -16.50 -5.57 -0.02
N LEU A 13 -16.59 -4.59 0.87
CA LEU A 13 -17.54 -4.60 1.98
C LEU A 13 -18.93 -4.16 1.48
N VAL A 14 -19.81 -5.14 1.25
CA VAL A 14 -21.21 -4.88 0.85
C VAL A 14 -22.12 -4.93 2.06
N TYR A 15 -22.88 -3.85 2.29
CA TYR A 15 -23.90 -3.80 3.33
C TYR A 15 -25.25 -4.32 2.78
N PRO A 16 -25.96 -5.19 3.51
CA PRO A 16 -27.31 -5.63 3.14
C PRO A 16 -28.30 -4.45 3.11
N GLN A 17 -29.29 -4.50 2.21
CA GLN A 17 -30.28 -3.40 2.02
C GLN A 17 -31.16 -3.17 3.25
N GLU A 18 -31.23 -4.15 4.14
CA GLU A 18 -31.97 -4.14 5.39
C GLU A 18 -31.31 -3.23 6.45
N VAL A 19 -30.03 -2.90 6.28
CA VAL A 19 -29.23 -2.13 7.25
C VAL A 19 -29.22 -0.63 6.88
N LYS A 20 -30.29 0.06 7.26
CA LYS A 20 -30.46 1.51 6.99
C LYS A 20 -29.79 2.42 8.02
N ASN A 21 -29.59 1.95 9.25
CA ASN A 21 -29.08 2.77 10.37
C ASN A 21 -27.58 2.58 10.59
N ASP A 22 -26.86 3.67 10.89
CA ASP A 22 -25.41 3.66 11.13
C ASP A 22 -24.98 2.77 12.29
N SER A 23 -25.81 2.67 13.34
CA SER A 23 -25.57 1.76 14.46
C SER A 23 -25.62 0.29 14.02
N ALA A 24 -26.59 -0.05 13.16
CA ALA A 24 -26.74 -1.40 12.62
C ALA A 24 -25.61 -1.73 11.63
N ARG A 25 -25.12 -0.75 10.86
CA ARG A 25 -23.93 -0.92 9.99
C ARG A 25 -22.67 -1.20 10.80
N LYS A 26 -22.47 -0.49 11.92
CA LYS A 26 -21.34 -0.73 12.83
C LYS A 26 -21.41 -2.14 13.45
N ALA A 27 -22.60 -2.56 13.89
CA ALA A 27 -22.80 -3.89 14.46
C ALA A 27 -22.56 -5.00 13.42
N TYR A 28 -23.09 -4.84 12.20
CA TYR A 28 -22.86 -5.76 11.09
C TYR A 28 -21.38 -5.86 10.72
N LYS A 29 -20.69 -4.72 10.59
CA LYS A 29 -19.26 -4.66 10.31
C LYS A 29 -18.44 -5.38 11.38
N LEU A 30 -18.75 -5.15 12.65
CA LEU A 30 -18.05 -5.82 13.75
C LEU A 30 -18.32 -7.33 13.76
N LYS A 31 -19.56 -7.75 13.49
CA LYS A 31 -19.91 -9.17 13.37
C LYS A 31 -19.14 -9.82 12.22
N LEU A 32 -19.14 -9.22 11.05
CA LEU A 32 -18.46 -9.72 9.86
C LEU A 32 -16.94 -9.88 10.07
N LEU A 33 -16.31 -8.91 10.72
CA LEU A 33 -14.89 -8.96 11.05
C LEU A 33 -14.55 -10.04 12.09
N LYS A 34 -15.48 -10.38 12.99
CA LYS A 34 -15.32 -11.48 13.96
C LYS A 34 -15.55 -12.84 13.33
N ASP A 35 -16.52 -12.95 12.43
CA ASP A 35 -16.84 -14.18 11.73
C ASP A 35 -15.71 -14.56 10.73
N ARG A 36 -14.98 -13.57 10.21
CA ARG A 36 -13.91 -13.74 9.22
C ARG A 36 -12.67 -12.89 9.53
N PRO A 37 -11.91 -13.23 10.58
CA PRO A 37 -10.78 -12.41 11.04
C PRO A 37 -9.61 -12.38 10.05
N GLU A 38 -9.45 -13.41 9.22
CA GLU A 38 -8.38 -13.53 8.22
C GLU A 38 -8.71 -12.78 6.90
N THR A 39 -9.92 -12.23 6.77
CA THR A 39 -10.34 -11.54 5.54
C THR A 39 -10.02 -10.05 5.61
N LEU A 40 -9.29 -9.56 4.61
CA LEU A 40 -9.09 -8.13 4.36
C LEU A 40 -10.29 -7.59 3.59
N PHE A 41 -11.04 -6.68 4.21
CA PHE A 41 -12.18 -6.01 3.58
C PHE A 41 -11.77 -4.64 3.03
N ALA A 42 -12.45 -4.18 1.97
CA ALA A 42 -12.25 -2.87 1.38
C ALA A 42 -13.58 -2.14 1.18
N ASP A 43 -13.71 -0.89 1.65
CA ASP A 43 -14.72 0.02 1.10
C ASP A 43 -14.19 0.59 -0.23
N LEU A 44 -15.03 0.65 -1.25
CA LEU A 44 -14.66 1.19 -2.56
C LEU A 44 -15.20 2.63 -2.74
N TYR A 45 -14.45 3.47 -3.45
CA TYR A 45 -14.97 4.72 -3.99
C TYR A 45 -16.02 4.45 -5.07
N LYS A 46 -16.76 5.49 -5.46
CA LYS A 46 -17.66 5.42 -6.63
C LYS A 46 -16.92 5.09 -7.94
N SER A 47 -15.60 5.33 -7.98
CA SER A 47 -14.70 4.95 -9.07
C SER A 47 -14.36 3.46 -9.09
N GLY A 48 -14.71 2.69 -8.05
CA GLY A 48 -14.33 1.28 -7.89
C GLY A 48 -12.95 1.07 -7.24
N GLU A 49 -12.21 2.15 -6.97
CA GLU A 49 -10.91 2.10 -6.30
C GLU A 49 -11.06 1.88 -4.80
N VAL A 50 -10.07 1.22 -4.17
CA VAL A 50 -10.07 0.96 -2.74
C VAL A 50 -9.89 2.26 -1.95
N SER A 51 -10.87 2.57 -1.11
CA SER A 51 -10.86 3.77 -0.25
C SER A 51 -10.46 3.48 1.20
N ASN A 52 -10.85 2.32 1.72
CA ASN A 52 -10.68 1.99 3.12
C ASN A 52 -10.46 0.50 3.31
N LEU A 53 -9.25 0.13 3.73
CA LEU A 53 -8.91 -1.25 4.10
C LEU A 53 -9.31 -1.51 5.55
N ILE A 54 -9.99 -2.61 5.80
CA ILE A 54 -10.56 -2.93 7.11
C ILE A 54 -10.25 -4.40 7.41
N PHE A 55 -9.61 -4.65 8.54
CA PHE A 55 -9.36 -6.02 9.00
C PHE A 55 -9.26 -6.07 10.54
N LEU A 56 -9.43 -7.28 11.07
CA LEU A 56 -9.24 -7.56 12.48
C LEU A 56 -7.79 -7.97 12.73
N THR A 57 -7.15 -7.42 13.76
CA THR A 57 -5.79 -7.79 14.13
C THR A 57 -5.57 -7.71 15.63
N ASP A 58 -4.86 -8.71 16.16
CA ASP A 58 -4.40 -8.73 17.55
C ASP A 58 -3.11 -7.93 17.75
N GLN A 59 -2.45 -7.53 16.65
CA GLN A 59 -1.17 -6.82 16.66
C GLN A 59 -1.24 -5.47 15.91
N PRO A 60 -2.11 -4.53 16.33
CA PRO A 60 -2.25 -3.24 15.65
C PRO A 60 -0.94 -2.40 15.67
N LEU A 61 -0.06 -2.64 16.64
CA LEU A 61 1.26 -1.98 16.72
C LEU A 61 2.22 -2.46 15.63
N ALA A 62 2.28 -3.77 15.38
CA ALA A 62 3.14 -4.35 14.36
C ALA A 62 2.71 -3.89 12.95
N TRP A 63 1.40 -3.90 12.69
CA TRP A 63 0.84 -3.39 11.44
C TRP A 63 1.09 -1.89 11.24
N HIS A 64 0.95 -1.09 12.30
CA HIS A 64 1.31 0.32 12.22
C HIS A 64 2.80 0.51 11.88
N ALA A 65 3.71 -0.21 12.55
CA ALA A 65 5.13 -0.12 12.27
C ALA A 65 5.47 -0.52 10.82
N ALA A 66 4.87 -1.60 10.33
CA ALA A 66 5.05 -2.04 8.94
C ALA A 66 4.52 -1.00 7.93
N ILE A 67 3.31 -0.49 8.15
CA ILE A 67 2.69 0.51 7.26
C ILE A 67 3.49 1.81 7.27
N SER A 68 3.91 2.30 8.45
CA SER A 68 4.74 3.51 8.55
C SER A 68 6.14 3.34 7.97
N ALA A 69 6.70 2.13 7.94
CA ALA A 69 7.97 1.86 7.27
C ALA A 69 7.83 1.87 5.74
N HIS A 70 6.71 1.37 5.22
CA HIS A 70 6.44 1.33 3.78
C HIS A 70 5.95 2.66 3.20
N TYR A 71 5.23 3.48 3.99
CA TYR A 71 4.65 4.74 3.53
C TYR A 71 5.23 5.93 4.34
N PRO A 72 6.03 6.81 3.72
CA PRO A 72 6.72 7.91 4.43
C PRO A 72 5.77 9.04 4.90
N SER A 73 4.55 9.11 4.37
CA SER A 73 3.56 10.18 4.61
C SER A 73 2.32 9.67 5.35
N VAL A 74 2.54 8.96 6.46
CA VAL A 74 1.47 8.41 7.30
C VAL A 74 1.07 9.37 8.42
N LYS A 75 -0.23 9.72 8.49
CA LYS A 75 -0.80 10.44 9.64
C LYS A 75 -1.63 9.48 10.50
N LYS A 76 -1.25 9.37 11.78
CA LYS A 76 -1.95 8.57 12.79
C LYS A 76 -3.20 9.31 13.29
N GLU A 77 -4.36 8.67 13.24
CA GLU A 77 -5.57 9.12 13.93
C GLU A 77 -6.11 8.00 14.83
N GLY A 78 -6.31 8.30 16.11
CA GLY A 78 -7.03 7.40 17.01
C GLY A 78 -8.52 7.43 16.69
N ILE A 79 -9.17 6.26 16.62
CA ILE A 79 -10.63 6.17 16.57
C ILE A 79 -11.15 5.34 17.74
N CYS A 80 -12.42 5.53 18.06
CA CYS A 80 -13.08 5.02 19.26
C CYS A 80 -13.04 3.48 19.46
N ASN A 81 -12.74 2.67 18.45
CA ASN A 81 -12.68 1.19 18.55
C ASN A 81 -11.50 0.55 17.77
N GLY A 82 -10.44 1.31 17.45
CA GLY A 82 -9.38 0.81 16.59
C GLY A 82 -8.32 1.84 16.21
N TRP A 83 -7.43 1.46 15.29
CA TRP A 83 -6.39 2.34 14.76
C TRP A 83 -6.77 2.73 13.33
N LYS A 84 -6.90 4.03 13.07
CA LYS A 84 -7.11 4.56 11.72
C LYS A 84 -5.80 5.18 11.24
N ILE A 85 -5.22 4.58 10.22
CA ILE A 85 -4.06 5.13 9.54
C ILE A 85 -4.56 5.80 8.26
N LYS A 86 -4.21 7.07 8.08
CA LYS A 86 -4.41 7.76 6.81
C LYS A 86 -3.08 7.79 6.08
N ILE A 87 -3.04 7.10 4.95
CA ILE A 87 -1.91 7.11 4.04
C ILE A 87 -2.17 8.24 3.06
N LYS A 88 -1.32 9.26 3.08
CA LYS A 88 -1.32 10.31 2.06
C LYS A 88 -0.35 9.90 0.97
N GLU A 89 -0.71 10.05 -0.30
CA GLU A 89 0.29 10.00 -1.36
C GLU A 89 1.20 11.23 -1.27
N VAL A 90 2.51 11.00 -1.42
CA VAL A 90 3.55 12.05 -1.31
C VAL A 90 3.40 13.13 -2.39
N GLU A 91 2.69 12.81 -3.48
CA GLU A 91 2.62 13.64 -4.69
C GLU A 91 1.35 14.47 -4.80
N ASP A 92 0.37 14.30 -3.89
CA ASP A 92 -0.81 15.16 -3.82
C ASP A 92 -1.44 15.16 -2.42
N PRO A 93 -1.27 16.22 -1.62
CA PRO A 93 -1.81 16.28 -0.26
C PRO A 93 -3.36 16.36 -0.21
N ASP A 94 -4.00 16.60 -1.37
CA ASP A 94 -5.45 16.78 -1.52
C ASP A 94 -6.14 15.59 -2.22
N THR A 95 -5.39 14.63 -2.79
CA THR A 95 -5.94 13.50 -3.55
C THR A 95 -5.90 12.20 -2.75
N VAL A 96 -7.08 11.57 -2.71
CA VAL A 96 -7.41 10.20 -2.28
C VAL A 96 -6.61 9.63 -1.10
N MET A 97 -7.24 9.71 0.06
CA MET A 97 -6.75 9.18 1.33
C MET A 97 -7.08 7.70 1.47
N THR A 98 -6.15 6.80 1.15
CA THR A 98 -6.32 5.39 1.54
C THR A 98 -6.30 5.31 3.07
N THR A 99 -7.43 4.89 3.63
CA THR A 99 -7.58 4.69 5.06
C THR A 99 -7.34 3.22 5.37
N VAL A 100 -6.54 2.92 6.39
CA VAL A 100 -6.44 1.57 6.95
C VAL A 100 -7.04 1.57 8.34
N ASN A 101 -8.04 0.73 8.56
CA ASN A 101 -8.77 0.62 9.80
C ASN A 101 -8.52 -0.75 10.43
N MET A 102 -7.75 -0.74 11.51
CA MET A 102 -7.38 -1.94 12.26
C MET A 102 -8.23 -2.04 13.52
N ASN A 103 -9.08 -3.06 13.59
CA ASN A 103 -9.89 -3.35 14.76
C ASN A 103 -9.18 -4.42 15.61
N GLY A 104 -9.06 -4.22 16.92
CA GLY A 104 -8.41 -5.18 17.82
C GLY A 104 -9.17 -5.35 19.14
N PRO A 105 -9.08 -6.52 19.80
CA PRO A 105 -9.97 -6.88 20.91
C PRO A 105 -9.71 -6.19 22.26
N ASN A 106 -8.68 -5.34 22.41
CA ASN A 106 -8.37 -4.74 23.73
C ASN A 106 -7.70 -3.37 23.62
N ARG A 107 -8.32 -2.30 24.14
CA ARG A 107 -7.60 -1.10 24.65
C ARG A 107 -8.38 -0.35 25.73
N ARG A 108 -8.14 -0.70 27.00
CA ARG A 108 -8.11 0.30 28.09
C ARG A 108 -6.64 0.59 28.38
N ASN A 109 -6.22 1.83 28.10
CA ASN A 109 -4.97 2.48 28.54
C ASN A 109 -3.66 1.99 27.90
N LEU A 110 -2.97 2.88 27.18
CA LEU A 110 -1.50 3.00 27.18
C LEU A 110 -1.08 4.32 26.50
N PRO A 111 0.01 4.97 26.97
CA PRO A 111 0.34 6.38 26.74
C PRO A 111 1.02 6.63 25.38
N PRO A 112 1.18 7.90 24.96
CA PRO A 112 1.85 8.24 23.71
C PRO A 112 3.38 8.14 23.88
N LEU A 113 4.05 7.32 23.05
CA LEU A 113 5.51 7.32 22.95
C LEU A 113 5.97 8.22 21.80
N THR A 114 6.81 9.18 22.16
CA THR A 114 7.63 10.03 21.30
C THR A 114 8.98 9.38 21.00
N THR A 115 9.39 9.47 19.73
CA THR A 115 10.76 9.81 19.25
C THR A 115 11.93 8.86 19.58
N THR A 116 12.37 8.17 18.53
CA THR A 116 13.76 7.96 18.05
C THR A 116 14.83 7.39 18.98
N THR A 117 15.34 6.20 18.63
CA THR A 117 16.72 5.77 18.95
C THR A 117 17.24 4.84 17.84
N PRO A 118 18.44 5.05 17.26
CA PRO A 118 19.03 4.13 16.31
C PRO A 118 19.85 3.02 16.99
N CYS A 119 19.73 1.79 16.49
CA CYS A 119 20.52 0.63 16.91
C CYS A 119 22.02 0.82 16.63
N GLN A 120 22.83 0.67 17.68
CA GLN A 120 24.28 0.52 17.58
C GLN A 120 24.66 -0.80 16.91
N ARG A 121 25.58 -0.72 15.94
CA ARG A 121 26.32 -1.88 15.40
C ARG A 121 27.27 -2.39 16.49
N GLN A 122 27.13 -3.67 16.83
CA GLN A 122 28.11 -4.38 17.65
C GLN A 122 29.26 -4.87 16.76
N THR A 123 30.47 -4.45 17.11
CA THR A 123 31.76 -5.02 16.68
C THR A 123 32.01 -6.36 17.41
N PRO A 124 32.63 -7.36 16.77
CA PRO A 124 33.09 -8.55 17.47
C PRO A 124 34.45 -8.29 18.18
N PRO A 125 34.71 -8.92 19.34
CA PRO A 125 35.97 -8.75 20.08
C PRO A 125 37.12 -9.61 19.50
N PRO A 126 38.38 -9.19 19.64
CA PRO A 126 39.54 -10.02 19.30
C PRO A 126 39.86 -10.96 20.48
N LEU A 127 39.94 -12.26 20.21
CA LEU A 127 40.41 -13.22 21.21
C LEU A 127 41.94 -13.24 21.25
N LEU A 128 42.43 -13.04 22.47
CA LEU A 128 43.82 -13.00 22.90
C LEU A 128 44.50 -14.35 22.82
N ALA A 129 45.82 -14.26 22.67
CA ALA A 129 46.81 -15.32 22.61
C ALA A 129 46.95 -16.13 23.92
N ALA A 130 47.34 -17.41 23.76
CA ALA A 130 48.37 -18.17 24.52
C ALA A 130 48.11 -19.70 24.41
N PRO A 131 49.06 -20.60 24.75
CA PRO A 131 50.51 -20.56 24.61
C PRO A 131 51.09 -21.80 23.86
N LEU A 132 52.33 -21.68 23.41
CA LEU A 132 53.19 -22.77 22.94
C LEU A 132 53.39 -23.83 24.03
N LEU A 133 52.99 -25.08 23.76
CA LEU A 133 53.53 -26.24 24.45
C LEU A 133 54.22 -27.16 23.44
N THR A 134 55.54 -27.24 23.60
CA THR A 134 56.42 -28.25 23.06
C THR A 134 56.05 -29.62 23.61
N LEU A 135 55.70 -30.58 22.75
CA LEU A 135 55.88 -31.99 23.08
C LEU A 135 56.06 -32.86 21.82
N ARG A 136 57.33 -33.20 21.59
CA ARG A 136 57.79 -34.58 21.41
C ARG A 136 57.32 -35.33 20.15
N ARG A 137 58.20 -35.21 19.15
CA ARG A 137 58.59 -36.23 18.16
C ARG A 137 58.33 -37.67 18.63
N ARG A 138 57.40 -38.36 17.97
CA ARG A 138 57.40 -39.83 17.85
C ARG A 138 56.65 -40.22 16.58
N SER A 139 57.41 -40.54 15.54
CA SER A 139 56.93 -41.19 14.32
C SER A 139 56.49 -42.62 14.64
N PRO A 140 55.29 -43.07 14.23
CA PRO A 140 54.96 -44.48 14.13
C PRO A 140 55.46 -45.05 12.80
N PRO A 141 55.65 -46.38 12.72
CA PRO A 141 56.26 -47.04 11.59
C PRO A 141 55.33 -47.07 10.37
N VAL A 142 55.95 -47.06 9.20
CA VAL A 142 55.35 -47.26 7.89
C VAL A 142 54.55 -48.56 7.89
N GLN A 143 53.23 -48.44 7.90
CA GLN A 143 52.31 -49.53 7.58
C GLN A 143 51.63 -49.17 6.26
N ASN A 144 51.87 -50.00 5.24
CA ASN A 144 51.30 -49.90 3.90
C ASN A 144 49.80 -49.56 3.93
N GLN A 145 49.43 -48.32 3.59
CA GLN A 145 48.07 -47.94 3.23
C GLN A 145 48.01 -47.35 1.81
N PRO A 146 48.11 -48.18 0.76
CA PRO A 146 47.79 -47.74 -0.60
C PRO A 146 46.31 -47.33 -0.82
N PRO A 147 45.26 -47.88 -0.16
CA PRO A 147 43.87 -47.59 -0.58
C PRO A 147 43.27 -46.28 -0.05
N GLN A 148 43.83 -45.65 0.99
CA GLN A 148 43.28 -44.38 1.52
C GLN A 148 43.65 -43.17 0.66
N LEU A 149 44.89 -43.12 0.18
CA LEU A 149 45.38 -42.01 -0.63
C LEU A 149 44.70 -42.00 -2.00
N ASP A 150 44.56 -43.16 -2.65
CA ASP A 150 43.87 -43.30 -3.93
C ASP A 150 42.39 -42.90 -3.84
N ARG A 151 41.74 -43.20 -2.70
CA ARG A 151 40.35 -42.80 -2.44
C ARG A 151 40.24 -41.29 -2.26
N ALA A 152 41.13 -40.68 -1.48
CA ALA A 152 41.16 -39.22 -1.30
C ALA A 152 41.48 -38.48 -2.62
N ILE A 153 42.37 -39.02 -3.45
CA ILE A 153 42.68 -38.48 -4.79
C ILE A 153 41.43 -38.56 -5.68
N THR A 154 40.70 -39.67 -5.63
CA THR A 154 39.46 -39.85 -6.41
C THR A 154 38.38 -38.85 -5.95
N ASP A 155 38.17 -38.70 -4.65
CA ASP A 155 37.21 -37.75 -4.08
C ASP A 155 37.56 -36.31 -4.45
N LEU A 156 38.84 -35.93 -4.41
CA LEU A 156 39.31 -34.61 -4.84
C LEU A 156 39.08 -34.38 -6.34
N LYS A 157 39.30 -35.37 -7.19
CA LYS A 157 39.02 -35.27 -8.62
C LYS A 157 37.53 -35.05 -8.89
N VAL A 158 36.65 -35.75 -8.18
CA VAL A 158 35.20 -35.54 -8.28
C VAL A 158 34.83 -34.11 -7.87
N LYS A 159 35.34 -33.63 -6.73
CA LYS A 159 35.12 -32.25 -6.28
C LYS A 159 35.67 -31.21 -7.25
N PHE A 160 36.78 -31.49 -7.91
CA PHE A 160 37.36 -30.59 -8.90
C PHE A 160 36.44 -30.45 -10.13
N ILE A 161 35.88 -31.57 -10.60
CA ILE A 161 34.90 -31.58 -11.69
C ILE A 161 33.61 -30.84 -11.29
N GLU A 162 33.16 -30.98 -10.05
CA GLU A 162 32.02 -30.23 -9.53
C GLU A 162 32.28 -28.73 -9.50
N LEU A 163 33.44 -28.30 -8.97
CA LEU A 163 33.84 -26.89 -8.95
C LEU A 163 34.01 -26.31 -10.36
N GLU A 164 34.55 -27.07 -11.32
CA GLU A 164 34.62 -26.64 -12.72
C GLU A 164 33.22 -26.42 -13.31
N ARG A 165 32.26 -27.30 -13.02
CA ARG A 165 30.87 -27.11 -13.45
C ARG A 165 30.24 -25.86 -12.83
N GLU A 166 30.45 -25.64 -11.54
CA GLU A 166 29.96 -24.45 -10.84
C GLU A 166 30.57 -23.16 -11.40
N LEU A 167 31.88 -23.15 -11.68
CA LEU A 167 32.56 -22.00 -12.30
C LEU A 167 32.02 -21.70 -13.70
N VAL A 168 31.74 -22.73 -14.51
CA VAL A 168 31.13 -22.54 -15.83
C VAL A 168 29.72 -21.97 -15.72
N GLN A 169 28.90 -22.47 -14.77
CA GLN A 169 27.57 -21.91 -14.52
C GLN A 169 27.61 -20.46 -14.05
N LEU A 170 28.53 -20.13 -13.14
CA LEU A 170 28.73 -18.76 -12.67
C LEU A 170 29.18 -17.83 -13.81
N ARG A 171 30.08 -18.28 -14.68
CA ARG A 171 30.51 -17.51 -15.85
C ARG A 171 29.36 -17.21 -16.81
N GLU A 172 28.50 -18.20 -17.04
CA GLU A 172 27.33 -18.04 -17.89
C GLU A 172 26.33 -17.04 -17.28
N LEU A 173 26.04 -17.15 -15.99
CA LEU A 173 25.18 -16.20 -15.27
C LEU A 173 25.73 -14.77 -15.31
N ILE A 174 27.02 -14.60 -15.04
CA ILE A 174 27.69 -13.28 -15.12
C ILE A 174 27.67 -12.74 -16.56
N SER A 175 27.75 -13.60 -17.57
CA SER A 175 27.70 -13.19 -18.97
C SER A 175 26.29 -12.74 -19.40
N GLN A 176 25.23 -13.28 -18.79
CA GLN A 176 23.83 -12.93 -19.09
C GLN A 176 23.36 -11.68 -18.32
N GLN A 177 23.98 -11.38 -17.18
CA GLN A 177 23.59 -10.29 -16.30
C GLN A 177 23.58 -8.88 -16.97
N PRO A 178 24.56 -8.48 -17.81
CA PRO A 178 24.55 -7.15 -18.44
C PRO A 178 23.37 -6.92 -19.38
N ALA A 179 22.92 -7.98 -20.07
CA ALA A 179 21.77 -7.91 -20.97
C ALA A 179 20.46 -7.76 -20.19
N GLN A 180 20.36 -8.40 -19.02
CA GLN A 180 19.22 -8.19 -18.13
C GLN A 180 19.22 -6.78 -17.52
N ASP A 181 20.37 -6.31 -17.06
CA ASP A 181 20.51 -4.98 -16.46
C ASP A 181 20.14 -3.87 -17.48
N THR A 182 20.62 -3.98 -18.72
CA THR A 182 20.25 -3.04 -19.78
C THR A 182 18.76 -3.06 -20.11
N ARG A 183 18.13 -4.24 -20.15
CA ARG A 183 16.68 -4.35 -20.36
C ARG A 183 15.88 -3.73 -19.22
N VAL A 184 16.24 -4.05 -17.97
CA VAL A 184 15.59 -3.46 -16.79
C VAL A 184 15.76 -1.94 -16.77
N GLN A 185 16.93 -1.44 -17.18
CA GLN A 185 17.18 -0.01 -17.25
C GLN A 185 16.36 0.67 -18.36
N GLN A 186 16.20 0.04 -19.52
CA GLN A 186 15.30 0.50 -20.58
C GLN A 186 13.85 0.54 -20.11
N ASP A 187 13.35 -0.55 -19.53
CA ASP A 187 11.98 -0.65 -19.01
C ASP A 187 11.74 0.41 -17.92
N SER A 188 12.69 0.59 -16.99
CA SER A 188 12.62 1.62 -15.96
C SER A 188 12.56 3.03 -16.55
N SER A 189 13.33 3.32 -17.60
CA SER A 189 13.29 4.61 -18.29
C SER A 189 11.95 4.83 -19.00
N ALA A 190 11.43 3.81 -19.69
CA ALA A 190 10.16 3.88 -20.39
C ALA A 190 9.01 4.15 -19.41
N ILE A 191 8.95 3.37 -18.33
CA ILE A 191 7.97 3.55 -17.25
C ILE A 191 8.08 4.97 -16.68
N SER A 192 9.29 5.47 -16.42
CA SER A 192 9.48 6.84 -15.93
C SER A 192 8.89 7.89 -16.87
N THR A 193 9.07 7.73 -18.19
CA THR A 193 8.49 8.66 -19.17
C THR A 193 6.97 8.55 -19.30
N GLU A 194 6.38 7.36 -19.11
CA GLU A 194 4.92 7.22 -19.08
C GLU A 194 4.33 7.84 -17.80
N LEU A 195 5.01 7.67 -16.67
CA LEU A 195 4.61 8.25 -15.39
C LEU A 195 4.56 9.78 -15.45
N THR A 196 5.52 10.42 -16.13
CA THR A 196 5.52 11.88 -16.28
C THR A 196 4.38 12.36 -17.19
N LYS A 197 4.07 11.63 -18.27
CA LYS A 197 2.92 11.93 -19.15
C LYS A 197 1.60 11.80 -18.39
N LEU A 198 1.39 10.71 -17.67
CA LEU A 198 0.17 10.49 -16.89
C LEU A 198 -0.02 11.57 -15.81
N ARG A 199 1.07 12.04 -15.19
CA ARG A 199 1.00 13.19 -14.26
C ARG A 199 0.55 14.46 -14.96
N GLN A 200 1.10 14.74 -16.14
CA GLN A 200 0.71 15.91 -16.93
C GLN A 200 -0.77 15.85 -17.34
N ASP A 201 -1.23 14.69 -17.80
CA ASP A 201 -2.64 14.49 -18.20
C ASP A 201 -3.58 14.62 -17.00
N ARG A 202 -3.23 14.03 -15.86
CA ARG A 202 -3.97 14.19 -14.61
C ARG A 202 -4.09 15.66 -14.21
N ASP A 203 -3.01 16.41 -14.30
CA ASP A 203 -3.00 17.83 -13.94
C ASP A 203 -3.82 18.68 -14.95
N SER A 204 -3.82 18.31 -16.23
CA SER A 204 -4.70 18.93 -17.25
C SER A 204 -6.18 18.68 -16.93
N ASN A 205 -6.54 17.40 -16.71
CA ASN A 205 -7.90 17.00 -16.36
C ASN A 205 -8.38 17.67 -15.07
N ARG A 206 -7.49 17.86 -14.08
CA ARG A 206 -7.80 18.57 -12.84
C ARG A 206 -8.19 20.04 -13.11
N ARG A 207 -7.50 20.71 -14.03
CA ARG A 207 -7.81 22.10 -14.43
C ARG A 207 -9.14 22.16 -15.16
N GLU A 208 -9.35 21.29 -16.15
CA GLU A 208 -10.61 21.21 -16.90
C GLU A 208 -11.80 20.95 -15.98
N LEU A 209 -11.68 20.01 -15.04
CA LEU A 209 -12.72 19.73 -14.06
C LEU A 209 -13.01 20.93 -13.15
N SER A 210 -12.00 21.73 -12.82
CA SER A 210 -12.18 22.97 -12.05
C SER A 210 -12.98 23.99 -12.85
N THR A 211 -12.67 24.17 -14.13
CA THR A 211 -13.39 25.08 -15.04
C THR A 211 -14.85 24.65 -15.22
N VAL A 212 -15.10 23.37 -15.48
CA VAL A 212 -16.48 22.86 -15.60
C VAL A 212 -17.26 23.06 -14.29
N ARG A 213 -16.63 22.89 -13.13
CA ARG A 213 -17.27 23.15 -11.83
C ARG A 213 -17.60 24.63 -11.59
N THR A 214 -16.87 25.57 -12.19
CA THR A 214 -17.22 27.00 -12.12
C THR A 214 -18.37 27.30 -13.06
N GLU A 215 -18.31 26.82 -14.31
CA GLU A 215 -19.39 27.01 -15.30
C GLU A 215 -20.72 26.42 -14.81
N VAL A 216 -20.72 25.24 -14.21
CA VAL A 216 -21.93 24.63 -13.63
C VAL A 216 -22.54 25.50 -12.52
N ARG A 217 -21.70 26.15 -11.70
CA ARG A 217 -22.17 27.06 -10.65
C ARG A 217 -22.79 28.33 -11.23
N GLU A 218 -22.18 28.89 -12.27
CA GLU A 218 -22.70 30.07 -12.97
C GLU A 218 -24.04 29.77 -13.64
N LEU A 219 -24.14 28.65 -14.38
CA LEU A 219 -25.39 28.23 -15.00
C LEU A 219 -26.50 27.95 -13.97
N GLN A 220 -26.14 27.41 -12.81
CA GLN A 220 -27.09 27.19 -11.72
C GLN A 220 -27.64 28.52 -11.18
N GLN A 221 -26.77 29.52 -10.99
CA GLN A 221 -27.16 30.86 -10.57
C GLN A 221 -28.04 31.56 -11.63
N ASP A 222 -27.69 31.44 -12.91
CA ASP A 222 -28.48 31.99 -14.01
C ASP A 222 -29.86 31.36 -14.07
N ARG A 223 -29.95 30.04 -13.92
CA ARG A 223 -31.23 29.31 -13.86
C ARG A 223 -32.11 29.84 -12.74
N GLU A 224 -31.55 30.06 -11.55
CA GLU A 224 -32.27 30.60 -10.40
C GLU A 224 -32.74 32.04 -10.65
N SER A 225 -31.89 32.88 -11.24
CA SER A 225 -32.25 34.24 -11.67
C SER A 225 -33.39 34.25 -12.71
N HIS A 226 -33.37 33.34 -13.67
CA HIS A 226 -34.46 33.18 -14.64
C HIS A 226 -35.76 32.71 -13.99
N MET A 227 -35.71 31.75 -13.06
CA MET A 227 -36.89 31.29 -12.33
C MET A 227 -37.51 32.40 -11.47
N ALA A 228 -36.69 33.24 -10.84
CA ALA A 228 -37.18 34.39 -10.09
C ALA A 228 -37.91 35.39 -11.01
N ARG A 229 -37.32 35.70 -12.18
CA ARG A 229 -37.94 36.58 -13.18
C ARG A 229 -39.26 36.04 -13.72
N LEU A 230 -39.33 34.74 -14.01
CA LEU A 230 -40.58 34.09 -14.45
C LEU A 230 -41.66 34.16 -13.37
N THR A 231 -41.30 33.98 -12.11
CA THR A 231 -42.23 34.08 -10.98
C THR A 231 -42.78 35.51 -10.85
N ALA A 232 -41.91 36.52 -10.93
CA ALA A 232 -42.31 37.93 -10.88
C ALA A 232 -43.28 38.28 -12.04
N LEU A 233 -42.96 37.87 -13.27
CA LEU A 233 -43.81 38.13 -14.43
C LEU A 233 -45.16 37.39 -14.32
N THR A 234 -45.17 36.19 -13.75
CA THR A 234 -46.41 35.44 -13.51
C THR A 234 -47.33 36.20 -12.55
N GLU A 235 -46.76 36.82 -11.51
CA GLU A 235 -47.53 37.65 -10.58
C GLU A 235 -48.03 38.94 -11.21
N GLU A 236 -47.18 39.66 -11.96
CA GLU A 236 -47.58 40.87 -12.68
C GLU A 236 -48.74 40.58 -13.66
N VAL A 237 -48.69 39.46 -14.38
CA VAL A 237 -49.78 39.01 -15.26
C VAL A 237 -51.05 38.67 -14.46
N ARG A 238 -50.93 38.11 -13.25
CA ARG A 238 -52.08 37.83 -12.38
C ARG A 238 -52.73 39.14 -11.91
N GLU A 239 -51.94 40.10 -11.46
CA GLU A 239 -52.41 41.42 -11.02
C GLU A 239 -53.12 42.17 -12.15
N LEU A 240 -52.51 42.27 -13.33
CA LEU A 240 -53.12 42.90 -14.50
C LEU A 240 -54.43 42.23 -14.94
N ARG A 241 -54.58 40.91 -14.69
CA ARG A 241 -55.85 40.19 -14.94
C ARG A 241 -56.90 40.49 -13.88
N GLU A 242 -56.50 40.73 -12.64
CA GLU A 242 -57.40 41.13 -11.55
C GLU A 242 -57.87 42.57 -11.71
N GLU A 243 -56.97 43.50 -12.00
CA GLU A 243 -57.31 44.89 -12.33
C GLU A 243 -58.32 44.96 -13.47
N ARG A 244 -58.04 44.26 -14.58
CA ARG A 244 -58.96 44.20 -15.73
C ARG A 244 -60.31 43.59 -15.40
N ARG A 245 -60.37 42.62 -14.48
CA ARG A 245 -61.63 42.04 -13.98
C ARG A 245 -62.38 43.03 -13.11
N SER A 246 -61.68 43.81 -12.28
CA SER A 246 -62.25 44.87 -11.44
C SER A 246 -62.87 45.97 -12.31
N TYR A 247 -62.13 46.46 -13.31
CA TYR A 247 -62.61 47.46 -14.28
C TYR A 247 -63.86 47.04 -15.06
N ARG A 248 -64.08 45.74 -15.28
CA ARG A 248 -65.29 45.24 -15.96
C ARG A 248 -66.52 45.13 -15.04
N ARG A 249 -66.32 45.14 -13.71
CA ARG A 249 -67.41 44.99 -12.72
C ARG A 249 -67.94 46.34 -12.23
N ASN A 250 -67.13 47.39 -12.31
CA ASN A 250 -67.52 48.77 -12.06
C ASN A 250 -68.09 49.41 -13.33
#